data_AF-A0A960W6C8-F1
#
_entry.id   AF-A0A960W6C8-F1
#
_cell.length_a   1.000
_cell.length_b   1.000
_cell.length_c   1.000
_cell.angle_alpha   90.00
_cell.angle_beta   90.00
_cell.angle_gamma   90.00
#
_symmetry.space_group_name_H-M   'P 1'
#
loop_
_entity.id
_entity.type
_entity.pdbx_description
1 polymer ?
#
loop_
_entity_poly.entity_id
_entity_poly.type
_entity_poly.pdbx_seq_one_letter_code
_entity_poly.pdbx_strand_id
1 'polypeptide(L)'
;MILKNILIIILSIFFLSNTGNQVDLSQSLPKVTVDANGKANMSISIELLVSNGLKLDLSLVYNSNTENGFFGIGWQMPSLATITRDESLGAHYEANDGFIASFGRKLVKIADGTYRTQVETNSKFEPSGTCDSGPCQCKVTDKSGINYYFGYTTDSKIEAPNLPTGKSGSAKIWTLNKVEDENGNFYTISYTEDITSGFYY
;
A
#
# COMPACT_ATOMS: atom_id res chain seq x y z
N MET A 1 -56.30 14.01 -2.64
CA MET A 1 -55.59 12.71 -2.69
C MET A 1 -54.51 12.80 -3.77
N ILE A 2 -53.25 12.93 -3.32
CA ILE A 2 -51.99 12.47 -3.98
C ILE A 2 -51.61 13.17 -5.31
N LEU A 3 -50.76 14.21 -5.24
CA LEU A 3 -49.30 14.18 -5.47
C LEU A 3 -48.87 13.85 -6.91
N LYS A 4 -48.13 14.78 -7.54
CA LYS A 4 -46.78 14.51 -8.07
C LYS A 4 -46.07 15.80 -8.48
N ASN A 5 -45.33 16.36 -7.52
CA ASN A 5 -44.18 17.23 -7.80
C ASN A 5 -43.08 16.35 -8.41
N ILE A 6 -42.54 16.72 -9.57
CA ILE A 6 -41.29 16.18 -10.08
C ILE A 6 -40.33 17.37 -10.22
N LEU A 7 -39.45 17.50 -9.23
CA LEU A 7 -38.34 18.42 -9.19
C LEU A 7 -37.15 17.72 -9.88
N ILE A 8 -36.78 18.17 -11.08
CA ILE A 8 -35.57 17.71 -11.77
C ILE A 8 -34.42 18.61 -11.29
N ILE A 9 -33.53 18.07 -10.45
CA ILE A 9 -32.28 18.75 -10.07
C ILE A 9 -31.24 18.39 -11.13
N ILE A 10 -30.92 19.35 -12.00
CA ILE A 10 -29.77 19.26 -12.92
C ILE A 10 -28.57 19.85 -12.16
N LEU A 11 -27.58 19.02 -11.87
CA LEU A 11 -26.33 19.43 -11.23
C LEU A 11 -25.42 20.09 -12.28
N SER A 12 -25.43 21.42 -12.33
CA SER A 12 -24.52 22.20 -13.18
C SER A 12 -23.18 22.38 -12.45
N ILE A 13 -22.12 21.70 -12.91
CA ILE A 13 -20.74 21.98 -12.48
C ILE A 13 -20.20 23.12 -13.35
N PHE A 14 -20.03 24.30 -12.76
CA PHE A 14 -19.33 25.42 -13.40
C PHE A 14 -17.82 25.22 -13.25
N PHE A 15 -17.08 25.12 -14.36
CA PHE A 15 -15.63 25.29 -14.38
C PHE A 15 -15.31 26.76 -14.62
N LEU A 16 -14.83 27.46 -13.60
CA LEU A 16 -14.14 28.75 -13.74
C LEU A 16 -12.73 28.47 -14.25
N SER A 17 -12.44 28.82 -15.50
CA SER A 17 -11.10 28.71 -16.09
C SER A 17 -10.19 29.81 -15.55
N ASN A 18 -9.27 29.46 -14.65
CA ASN A 18 -8.10 30.28 -14.35
C ASN A 18 -7.00 29.96 -15.38
N THR A 19 -6.52 30.97 -16.10
CA THR A 19 -5.36 30.86 -17.00
C THR A 19 -4.07 30.84 -16.20
N GLY A 20 -3.81 29.72 -15.51
CA GLY A 20 -2.46 29.30 -15.15
C GLY A 20 -2.15 28.04 -15.96
N ASN A 21 -0.88 27.82 -16.32
CA ASN A 21 -0.40 26.66 -17.10
C ASN A 21 -1.20 25.39 -16.77
N GLN A 22 -2.11 25.02 -17.67
CA GLN A 22 -2.93 23.83 -17.52
C GLN A 22 -2.01 22.64 -17.81
N VAL A 23 -1.61 21.93 -16.76
CA VAL A 23 -1.25 20.53 -16.89
C VAL A 23 -2.54 19.87 -17.38
N ASP A 24 -2.54 19.39 -18.63
CA ASP A 24 -3.65 18.63 -19.17
C ASP A 24 -3.78 17.33 -18.37
N LEU A 25 -4.66 17.35 -17.36
CA LEU A 25 -5.03 16.19 -16.56
C LEU A 25 -6.22 15.45 -17.18
N SER A 26 -6.39 15.49 -18.51
CA SER A 26 -7.46 14.76 -19.18
C SER A 26 -7.26 13.24 -19.03
N GLN A 27 -7.72 12.71 -17.89
CA GLN A 27 -7.85 11.28 -17.71
C GLN A 27 -8.94 10.78 -18.66
N SER A 28 -8.56 9.88 -19.55
CA SER A 28 -9.53 9.15 -20.36
C SER A 28 -10.55 8.45 -19.45
N LEU A 29 -11.82 8.46 -19.85
CA LEU A 29 -12.85 7.75 -19.11
C LEU A 29 -12.43 6.28 -18.93
N PRO A 30 -12.48 5.76 -17.69
CA PRO A 30 -12.00 4.42 -17.42
C PRO A 30 -12.93 3.40 -18.08
N LYS A 31 -12.33 2.38 -18.70
CA LYS A 31 -13.09 1.31 -19.35
C LYS A 31 -13.80 0.47 -18.30
N VAL A 32 -15.11 0.28 -18.47
CA VAL A 32 -15.88 -0.69 -17.68
C VAL A 32 -15.77 -2.06 -18.32
N THR A 33 -15.47 -3.06 -17.50
CA THR A 33 -15.42 -4.47 -17.90
C THR A 33 -16.31 -5.30 -17.00
N VAL A 34 -16.71 -6.48 -17.48
CA VAL A 34 -17.49 -7.45 -16.70
C VAL A 34 -16.66 -8.71 -16.55
N ASP A 35 -16.49 -9.19 -15.31
CA ASP A 35 -15.76 -10.43 -15.06
C ASP A 35 -16.63 -11.68 -15.25
N ALA A 36 -16.01 -12.86 -15.11
CA ALA A 36 -16.70 -14.15 -15.26
C ALA A 36 -17.85 -14.37 -14.25
N ASN A 37 -17.90 -13.58 -13.17
CA ASN A 37 -18.94 -13.63 -12.15
C ASN A 37 -20.02 -12.56 -12.37
N GLY A 38 -19.99 -11.85 -13.49
CA GLY A 38 -20.96 -10.81 -13.84
C GLY A 38 -20.78 -9.49 -13.08
N LYS A 39 -19.61 -9.26 -12.46
CA LYS A 39 -19.33 -8.04 -11.70
C LYS A 39 -18.68 -6.97 -12.58
N ALA A 40 -19.08 -5.73 -12.37
CA ALA A 40 -18.51 -4.60 -13.07
C ALA A 40 -17.17 -4.20 -12.45
N ASN A 41 -16.16 -3.99 -13.29
CA ASN A 41 -14.80 -3.65 -12.92
C ASN A 41 -14.35 -2.40 -13.69
N MET A 42 -13.67 -1.48 -13.01
CA MET A 42 -13.13 -0.24 -13.58
C MET A 42 -11.84 0.14 -12.85
N SER A 43 -10.89 0.76 -13.55
CA SER A 43 -9.65 1.26 -12.94
C SER A 43 -9.31 2.65 -13.49
N ILE A 44 -8.99 3.56 -12.59
CA ILE A 44 -8.53 4.92 -12.87
C ILE A 44 -7.09 5.02 -12.38
N SER A 45 -6.15 5.14 -13.30
CA SER A 45 -4.74 5.34 -12.94
C SER A 45 -4.50 6.77 -12.48
N ILE A 46 -3.74 6.94 -11.42
CA ILE A 46 -3.30 8.26 -10.95
C ILE A 46 -1.94 8.52 -11.57
N GLU A 47 -1.89 9.46 -12.50
CA GLU A 47 -0.64 9.86 -13.13
C GLU A 47 0.19 10.71 -12.17
N LEU A 48 1.40 10.23 -11.91
CA LEU A 48 2.40 10.91 -11.10
C LEU A 48 3.58 11.30 -11.98
N LEU A 49 4.28 12.35 -11.56
CA LEU A 49 5.54 12.73 -12.19
C LEU A 49 6.55 11.58 -12.09
N VAL A 50 7.21 11.27 -13.20
CA VAL A 50 8.24 10.25 -13.26
C VAL A 50 9.59 10.91 -12.97
N SER A 51 10.35 10.36 -12.03
CA SER A 51 11.73 10.79 -11.77
C SER A 51 12.67 9.76 -12.38
N ASN A 52 13.28 10.08 -13.53
CA ASN A 52 14.30 9.23 -14.18
C ASN A 52 13.92 7.74 -14.36
N GLY A 53 12.64 7.46 -14.65
CA GLY A 53 12.12 6.10 -14.83
C GLY A 53 11.61 5.44 -13.54
N LEU A 54 11.87 6.02 -12.37
CA LEU A 54 11.24 5.65 -11.12
C LEU A 54 9.81 6.20 -11.10
N LYS A 55 8.82 5.31 -11.15
CA LYS A 55 7.40 5.64 -11.14
C LYS A 55 6.71 4.90 -10.01
N LEU A 56 5.87 5.61 -9.26
CA LEU A 56 4.90 5.02 -8.35
C LEU A 56 3.60 4.74 -9.12
N ASP A 57 3.17 3.48 -9.16
CA ASP A 57 1.90 3.09 -9.78
C ASP A 57 0.78 3.14 -8.75
N LEU A 58 -0.08 4.16 -8.86
CA LEU A 58 -1.30 4.29 -8.07
C LEU A 58 -2.52 4.19 -8.98
N SER A 59 -3.57 3.53 -8.48
CA SER A 59 -4.85 3.50 -9.17
C SER A 59 -6.01 3.42 -8.19
N LEU A 60 -7.13 4.04 -8.55
CA LEU A 60 -8.41 3.84 -7.89
C LEU A 60 -9.18 2.78 -8.67
N VAL A 61 -9.52 1.68 -8.00
CA VAL A 61 -10.14 0.51 -8.62
C VAL A 61 -11.57 0.37 -8.09
N TYR A 62 -12.50 0.09 -9.01
CA TYR A 62 -13.88 -0.24 -8.70
C TYR A 62 -14.17 -1.71 -9.02
N ASN A 63 -14.85 -2.40 -8.11
CA ASN A 63 -15.49 -3.68 -8.34
C ASN A 63 -16.88 -3.68 -7.68
N SER A 64 -17.93 -4.04 -8.44
CA SER A 64 -19.32 -3.98 -7.95
C SER A 64 -19.66 -4.99 -6.84
N ASN A 65 -18.72 -5.84 -6.45
CA ASN A 65 -18.81 -6.77 -5.33
C ASN A 65 -17.98 -6.34 -4.12
N THR A 66 -17.15 -5.28 -4.24
CA THR A 66 -16.40 -4.74 -3.12
C THR A 66 -17.36 -4.03 -2.17
N GLU A 67 -17.23 -4.33 -0.87
CA GLU A 67 -18.03 -3.73 0.19
C GLU A 67 -17.69 -2.24 0.37
N ASN A 68 -18.28 -1.61 1.39
CA ASN A 68 -17.96 -0.24 1.72
C ASN A 68 -16.55 -0.13 2.30
N GLY A 69 -15.71 0.71 1.69
CA GLY A 69 -14.37 1.03 2.19
C GLY A 69 -14.15 2.53 2.36
N PHE A 70 -12.90 2.92 2.56
CA PHE A 70 -12.51 4.33 2.74
C PHE A 70 -12.91 5.23 1.56
N PHE A 71 -12.93 4.69 0.34
CA PHE A 71 -13.28 5.41 -0.88
C PHE A 71 -14.77 5.22 -1.28
N GLY A 72 -15.58 4.62 -0.41
CA GLY A 72 -16.98 4.32 -0.64
C GLY A 72 -17.23 2.90 -1.16
N ILE A 73 -18.50 2.59 -1.41
CA ILE A 73 -18.95 1.26 -1.85
C ILE A 73 -18.37 0.95 -3.23
N GLY A 74 -17.75 -0.22 -3.34
CA GLY A 74 -17.19 -0.72 -4.59
C GLY A 74 -15.81 -0.15 -4.93
N TRP A 75 -15.34 0.89 -4.24
CA TRP A 75 -14.07 1.57 -4.53
C TRP A 75 -12.97 1.21 -3.54
N GLN A 76 -11.77 0.98 -4.08
CA GLN A 76 -10.58 0.68 -3.31
C GLN A 76 -9.34 1.24 -4.01
N MET A 77 -8.35 1.63 -3.22
CA MET A 77 -6.99 1.86 -3.71
C MET A 77 -6.16 0.64 -3.31
N PRO A 78 -5.53 -0.07 -4.26
CA PRO A 78 -4.65 -1.19 -3.93
C PRO A 78 -3.58 -0.74 -2.94
N SER A 79 -3.35 -1.51 -1.88
CA SER A 79 -2.31 -1.21 -0.91
C SER A 79 -0.95 -1.24 -1.59
N LEU A 80 -0.08 -0.31 -1.20
CA LEU A 80 1.33 -0.35 -1.59
C LEU A 80 2.03 -1.58 -0.99
N ALA A 81 3.26 -1.83 -1.44
CA ALA A 81 4.01 -2.99 -0.98
C ALA A 81 4.17 -2.98 0.55
N THR A 82 4.05 -4.15 1.16
CA THR A 82 4.23 -4.35 2.60
C THR A 82 5.00 -5.61 2.88
N ILE A 83 5.60 -5.65 4.07
CA ILE A 83 6.05 -6.87 4.73
C ILE A 83 5.16 -7.03 5.97
N THR A 84 4.64 -8.23 6.19
CA THR A 84 3.81 -8.55 7.36
C THR A 84 4.37 -9.76 8.08
N ARG A 85 4.00 -9.93 9.36
CA ARG A 85 4.18 -11.22 10.02
C ARG A 85 3.30 -12.29 9.35
N ASP A 86 3.79 -13.52 9.36
CA ASP A 86 3.06 -14.69 8.88
C ASP A 86 2.10 -15.18 9.98
N GLU A 87 0.82 -14.81 9.86
CA GLU A 87 -0.21 -15.18 10.83
C GLU A 87 -0.73 -16.62 10.64
N SER A 88 -0.28 -17.37 9.62
CA SER A 88 -0.82 -18.71 9.33
C SER A 88 -0.60 -19.73 10.44
N LEU A 89 0.44 -19.54 11.25
CA LEU A 89 0.73 -20.34 12.44
C LEU A 89 0.59 -19.52 13.74
N GLY A 90 -0.01 -18.33 13.65
CA GLY A 90 -0.05 -17.32 14.71
C GLY A 90 1.15 -16.37 14.67
N ALA A 91 0.90 -15.08 14.91
CA ALA A 91 1.94 -14.09 15.17
C ALA A 91 2.20 -14.02 16.68
N HIS A 92 3.35 -14.51 17.12
CA HIS A 92 3.68 -14.59 18.54
C HIS A 92 4.36 -13.33 19.05
N TYR A 93 4.80 -12.46 18.14
CA TYR A 93 5.59 -11.27 18.42
C TYR A 93 6.84 -11.71 19.18
N GLU A 94 7.62 -12.55 18.51
CA GLU A 94 8.87 -13.15 18.97
C GLU A 94 9.90 -13.17 17.84
N ALA A 95 11.17 -13.45 18.17
CA ALA A 95 12.28 -13.41 17.21
C ALA A 95 12.21 -14.48 16.10
N ASN A 96 11.34 -15.48 16.24
CA ASN A 96 11.19 -16.62 15.32
C ASN A 96 9.93 -16.55 14.45
N ASP A 97 9.16 -15.47 14.51
CA ASP A 97 7.99 -15.31 13.65
C ASP A 97 8.40 -15.34 12.16
N GLY A 98 7.52 -15.90 11.34
CA GLY A 98 7.65 -15.84 9.89
C GLY A 98 7.24 -14.47 9.35
N PHE A 99 7.68 -14.17 8.13
CA PHE A 99 7.31 -12.95 7.41
C PHE A 99 6.78 -13.27 6.01
N ILE A 100 5.91 -12.41 5.50
CA ILE A 100 5.37 -12.48 4.14
C ILE A 100 5.55 -11.12 3.49
N ALA A 101 6.09 -11.10 2.28
CA ALA A 101 6.09 -9.91 1.43
C ALA A 101 4.85 -9.92 0.52
N SER A 102 4.16 -8.79 0.38
CA SER A 102 2.95 -8.68 -0.44
C SER A 102 3.17 -9.05 -1.92
N PHE A 103 4.42 -8.94 -2.39
CA PHE A 103 4.85 -9.23 -3.77
C PHE A 103 5.67 -10.53 -3.91
N GLY A 104 6.05 -11.18 -2.81
CA GLY A 104 7.11 -12.22 -2.80
C GLY A 104 6.76 -13.53 -2.12
N ARG A 105 5.55 -13.66 -1.55
CA ARG A 105 5.13 -14.78 -0.68
C ARG A 105 6.00 -14.87 0.59
N LYS A 106 5.93 -16.01 1.28
CA LYS A 106 6.63 -16.26 2.55
C LYS A 106 8.13 -16.07 2.41
N LEU A 107 8.74 -15.46 3.42
CA LEU A 107 10.17 -15.20 3.50
C LEU A 107 10.87 -16.29 4.30
N VAL A 108 12.06 -16.68 3.84
CA VAL A 108 12.92 -17.68 4.47
C VAL A 108 14.21 -17.00 4.91
N LYS A 109 14.53 -17.14 6.21
CA LYS A 109 15.76 -16.61 6.79
C LYS A 109 16.97 -17.40 6.31
N ILE A 110 18.04 -16.71 5.96
CA ILE A 110 19.34 -17.25 5.59
C ILE A 110 20.33 -17.08 6.76
N ALA A 111 21.43 -17.86 6.75
CA ALA A 111 22.41 -17.91 7.83
C ALA A 111 23.03 -16.53 8.18
N ASP A 112 23.11 -15.61 7.21
CA ASP A 112 23.63 -14.25 7.41
C ASP A 112 22.61 -13.29 8.05
N GLY A 113 21.42 -13.78 8.42
CA GLY A 113 20.35 -12.99 9.02
C GLY A 113 19.46 -12.26 8.02
N THR A 114 19.78 -12.34 6.72
CA THR A 114 18.94 -11.79 5.64
C THR A 114 17.82 -12.77 5.30
N TYR A 115 16.85 -12.33 4.50
CA TYR A 115 15.76 -13.16 4.04
C TYR A 115 15.70 -13.20 2.51
N ARG A 116 15.16 -14.31 2.01
CA ARG A 116 14.82 -14.53 0.59
C ARG A 116 13.38 -14.97 0.48
N THR A 117 12.78 -14.82 -0.69
CA THR A 117 11.46 -15.37 -0.95
C THR A 117 11.53 -16.90 -1.01
N GLN A 118 10.50 -17.59 -0.50
CA GLN A 118 10.44 -19.06 -0.57
C GLN A 118 10.45 -19.56 -2.03
N VAL A 119 9.83 -18.80 -2.93
CA VAL A 119 9.98 -18.95 -4.38
C VAL A 119 10.88 -17.82 -4.85
N GLU A 120 12.12 -18.15 -5.20
CA GLU A 120 13.18 -17.16 -5.45
C GLU A 120 12.82 -16.14 -6.52
N THR A 121 12.98 -14.85 -6.17
CA THR A 121 12.78 -13.69 -7.07
C THR A 121 14.08 -12.92 -7.36
N ASN A 122 15.19 -13.37 -6.77
CA ASN A 122 16.47 -12.69 -6.63
C ASN A 122 16.40 -11.38 -5.82
N SER A 123 15.38 -11.24 -4.97
CA SER A 123 15.28 -10.12 -4.02
C SER A 123 16.02 -10.48 -2.73
N LYS A 124 16.73 -9.51 -2.16
CA LYS A 124 17.43 -9.65 -0.86
C LYS A 124 16.74 -8.77 0.17
N PHE A 125 16.33 -9.35 1.30
CA PHE A 125 15.66 -8.65 2.39
C PHE A 125 16.63 -8.51 3.57
N GLU A 126 16.94 -7.28 3.94
CA GLU A 126 17.93 -6.91 4.95
C GLU A 126 17.23 -6.20 6.12
N PRO A 127 16.74 -6.96 7.11
CA PRO A 127 16.13 -6.38 8.31
C PRO A 127 17.17 -5.68 9.18
N SER A 128 16.78 -4.59 9.82
CA SER A 128 17.62 -3.85 10.76
C SER A 128 16.80 -3.17 11.87
N GLY A 129 17.49 -2.66 12.88
CA GLY A 129 16.87 -2.14 14.11
C GLY A 129 16.24 -3.23 14.97
N THR A 130 15.79 -2.88 16.17
CA THR A 130 15.10 -3.80 17.07
C THR A 130 13.94 -3.08 17.74
N CYS A 131 12.72 -3.53 17.47
CA CYS A 131 11.46 -2.95 17.94
C CYS A 131 10.76 -3.99 18.79
N ASP A 132 11.12 -4.04 20.07
CA ASP A 132 10.78 -5.10 21.04
C ASP A 132 11.07 -6.50 20.52
N SER A 133 10.14 -7.09 19.77
CA SER A 133 10.20 -8.45 19.27
C SER A 133 10.47 -8.53 17.76
N GLY A 134 11.67 -8.15 17.33
CA GLY A 134 12.11 -8.30 15.94
C GLY A 134 12.53 -6.97 15.29
N PRO A 135 12.66 -6.94 13.95
CA PRO A 135 13.24 -5.79 13.28
C PRO A 135 12.33 -4.56 13.32
N CYS A 136 12.93 -3.37 13.36
CA CYS A 136 12.16 -2.13 13.21
C CYS A 136 11.86 -1.84 11.75
N GLN A 137 12.75 -2.24 10.85
CA GLN A 137 12.71 -1.84 9.46
C GLN A 137 13.38 -2.90 8.58
N CYS A 138 13.08 -2.88 7.30
CA CYS A 138 13.69 -3.79 6.33
C CYS A 138 14.02 -3.05 5.04
N LYS A 139 15.26 -3.18 4.57
CA LYS A 139 15.63 -2.80 3.22
C LYS A 139 15.47 -4.00 2.31
N VAL A 140 14.94 -3.81 1.11
CA VAL A 140 14.84 -4.85 0.09
C VAL A 140 15.54 -4.36 -1.16
N THR A 141 16.47 -5.15 -1.69
CA THR A 141 17.09 -4.88 -2.99
C THR A 141 16.61 -5.93 -3.98
N ASP A 142 16.02 -5.49 -5.09
CA ASP A 142 15.57 -6.39 -6.15
C ASP A 142 16.72 -6.76 -7.11
N LYS A 143 16.42 -7.63 -8.09
CA LYS A 143 17.40 -8.03 -9.12
C LYS A 143 17.86 -6.89 -10.03
N SER A 144 17.13 -5.79 -10.04
CA SER A 144 17.38 -4.62 -10.89
C SER A 144 18.22 -3.56 -10.16
N GLY A 145 18.58 -3.80 -8.89
CA GLY A 145 19.34 -2.85 -8.07
C GLY A 145 18.49 -1.81 -7.35
N ILE A 146 17.17 -1.83 -7.53
CA ILE A 146 16.27 -0.88 -6.87
C ILE A 146 16.15 -1.24 -5.39
N ASN A 147 16.28 -0.22 -4.54
CA ASN A 147 16.16 -0.33 -3.11
C ASN A 147 14.76 0.11 -2.66
N TYR A 148 14.10 -0.74 -1.90
CA TYR A 148 12.81 -0.53 -1.28
C TYR A 148 12.98 -0.51 0.23
N TYR A 149 12.45 0.51 0.90
CA TYR A 149 12.61 0.72 2.33
C TYR A 149 11.24 0.57 2.99
N PHE A 150 11.18 -0.29 4.00
CA PHE A 150 9.96 -0.60 4.74
C PHE A 150 10.13 -0.27 6.22
N GLY A 151 9.22 0.52 6.79
CA GLY A 151 9.22 0.87 8.22
C GLY A 151 10.34 1.78 8.69
N TYR A 152 10.97 2.56 7.80
CA TYR A 152 12.05 3.48 8.17
C TYR A 152 11.56 4.78 8.84
N THR A 153 10.24 4.98 8.89
CA THR A 153 9.61 6.11 9.57
C THR A 153 8.55 5.58 10.54
N THR A 154 8.22 6.36 11.57
CA THR A 154 7.25 5.94 12.59
C THR A 154 5.90 5.57 11.97
N ASP A 155 5.42 6.36 11.01
CA ASP A 155 4.16 6.16 10.28
C ASP A 155 4.19 4.99 9.28
N SER A 156 5.35 4.39 9.01
CA SER A 156 5.47 3.24 8.09
C SER A 156 5.71 1.90 8.79
N LYS A 157 5.65 1.90 10.12
CA LYS A 157 5.90 0.75 10.96
C LYS A 157 4.72 0.55 11.90
N ILE A 158 3.70 -0.14 11.41
CA ILE A 158 2.41 -0.29 12.08
C ILE A 158 2.52 -1.34 13.18
N GLU A 159 2.36 -0.91 14.44
CA GLU A 159 2.33 -1.81 15.59
C GLU A 159 1.00 -2.56 15.70
N ALA A 160 1.03 -3.72 16.37
CA ALA A 160 -0.22 -4.39 16.71
C ALA A 160 -0.85 -3.76 17.95
N PRO A 161 -2.16 -3.45 17.92
CA PRO A 161 -2.83 -2.91 19.09
C PRO A 161 -2.95 -3.98 20.18
N ASN A 162 -2.94 -3.55 21.45
CA ASN A 162 -3.22 -4.38 22.63
C ASN A 162 -2.25 -5.57 22.85
N LEU A 163 -0.99 -5.46 22.43
CA LEU A 163 0.02 -6.44 22.80
C LEU A 163 0.37 -6.39 24.30
N PRO A 164 0.81 -7.52 24.90
CA PRO A 164 1.30 -7.54 26.27
C PRO A 164 2.43 -6.54 26.52
N THR A 165 2.57 -6.08 27.77
CA THR A 165 3.67 -5.21 28.20
C THR A 165 5.02 -5.79 27.79
N GLY A 166 5.88 -4.95 27.19
CA GLY A 166 7.17 -5.36 26.64
C GLY A 166 7.14 -5.83 25.19
N LYS A 167 5.96 -5.79 24.54
CA LYS A 167 5.80 -6.06 23.10
C LYS A 167 5.06 -4.95 22.36
N SER A 168 4.62 -3.89 23.03
CA SER A 168 3.78 -2.83 22.44
C SER A 168 4.44 -2.07 21.28
N GLY A 169 5.77 -2.05 21.20
CA GLY A 169 6.52 -1.47 20.08
C GLY A 169 6.74 -2.46 18.93
N SER A 170 6.21 -3.69 19.01
CA SER A 170 6.42 -4.71 17.99
C SER A 170 5.60 -4.42 16.74
N ALA A 171 6.30 -4.26 15.63
CA ALA A 171 5.67 -4.05 14.33
C ALA A 171 4.93 -5.31 13.87
N LYS A 172 3.69 -5.10 13.40
CA LYS A 172 2.85 -6.07 12.70
C LYS A 172 3.04 -5.97 11.18
N ILE A 173 3.12 -4.75 10.68
CA ILE A 173 3.23 -4.43 9.24
C ILE A 173 4.33 -3.39 9.06
N TRP A 174 5.22 -3.63 8.10
CA TRP A 174 6.16 -2.64 7.60
C TRP A 174 5.69 -2.21 6.22
N THR A 175 5.25 -0.96 6.08
CA THR A 175 4.78 -0.40 4.82
C THR A 175 5.94 0.22 4.05
N LEU A 176 5.86 0.20 2.72
CA LEU A 176 6.86 0.83 1.86
C LEU A 176 6.86 2.34 2.09
N ASN A 177 8.00 2.92 2.44
CA ASN A 177 8.10 4.35 2.74
C ASN A 177 9.13 5.10 1.86
N LYS A 178 10.03 4.38 1.18
CA LYS A 178 10.95 4.95 0.18
C LYS A 178 11.28 3.92 -0.90
N VAL A 179 11.41 4.39 -2.13
CA VAL A 179 12.02 3.63 -3.24
C VAL A 179 13.12 4.47 -3.85
N GLU A 180 14.27 3.86 -4.09
CA GLU A 180 15.49 4.52 -4.57
C GLU A 180 16.21 3.67 -5.61
N ASP A 181 16.59 4.28 -6.73
CA ASP A 181 17.41 3.62 -7.74
C ASP A 181 18.90 3.65 -7.38
N GLU A 182 19.74 3.00 -8.20
CA GLU A 182 21.19 2.96 -7.99
C GLU A 182 21.88 4.32 -8.16
N ASN A 183 21.22 5.29 -8.81
CA ASN A 183 21.72 6.64 -9.05
C ASN A 183 21.32 7.61 -7.93
N GLY A 184 20.56 7.17 -6.93
CA GLY A 184 20.08 7.98 -5.81
C GLY A 184 18.81 8.79 -6.12
N ASN A 185 18.12 8.53 -7.24
CA ASN A 185 16.78 9.09 -7.46
C ASN A 185 15.78 8.32 -6.61
N PHE A 186 14.89 9.03 -5.92
CA PHE A 186 13.92 8.39 -5.03
C PHE A 186 12.57 9.10 -4.98
N TYR A 187 11.57 8.38 -4.48
CA TYR A 187 10.36 8.95 -3.93
C TYR A 187 10.12 8.40 -2.52
N THR A 188 9.35 9.13 -1.73
CA THR A 188 8.92 8.73 -0.38
C THR A 188 7.41 8.63 -0.31
N ILE A 189 6.92 7.79 0.60
CA ILE A 189 5.51 7.64 0.93
C ILE A 189 5.36 7.91 2.41
N SER A 190 4.40 8.74 2.77
CA SER A 190 4.02 9.04 4.15
C SER A 190 2.58 8.60 4.38
N TYR A 191 2.32 8.13 5.58
CA TYR A 191 1.04 7.58 5.98
C TYR A 191 0.47 8.35 7.17
N THR A 192 -0.83 8.27 7.33
CA THR A 192 -1.46 8.59 8.61
C THR A 192 -1.83 7.29 9.30
N GLU A 193 -1.43 7.14 10.56
CA GLU A 193 -1.68 5.96 11.37
C GLU A 193 -2.59 6.29 12.56
N ASP A 194 -3.52 5.38 12.84
CA ASP A 194 -4.20 5.30 14.13
C ASP A 194 -3.63 4.14 14.95
N ILE A 195 -2.72 4.46 15.86
CA ILE A 195 -2.03 3.52 16.74
C ILE A 195 -2.99 2.74 17.66
N THR A 196 -4.22 3.22 17.85
CA THR A 196 -5.21 2.56 18.73
C THR A 196 -5.86 1.39 18.03
N SER A 197 -6.16 1.55 16.75
CA SER A 197 -6.84 0.55 15.92
C SER A 197 -5.89 -0.27 15.06
N GLY A 198 -4.66 0.23 14.83
CA GLY A 198 -3.70 -0.34 13.88
C GLY A 198 -4.06 -0.06 12.43
N PHE A 199 -4.94 0.92 12.17
CA PHE A 199 -5.28 1.36 10.82
C PHE A 199 -4.28 2.38 10.29
N TYR A 200 -4.01 2.33 8.98
CA TYR A 200 -3.15 3.28 8.28
C TYR A 200 -3.67 3.57 6.87
N TYR A 201 -3.37 4.76 6.34
CA TYR A 201 -3.72 5.18 4.97
C TYR A 201 -2.74 6.20 4.40
#